data_AF-A0A955QG89-F1
#
_entry.id   AF-A0A955QG89-F1
#
_cell.length_a   1.000
_cell.length_b   1.000
_cell.length_c   1.000
_cell.angle_alpha   90.00
_cell.angle_beta   90.00
_cell.angle_gamma   90.00
#
_symmetry.space_group_name_H-M   'P 1'
#
loop_
_entity.id
_entity.type
_entity.pdbx_description
1 polymer ?
#
loop_
_entity_poly.entity_id
_entity_poly.type
_entity_poly.pdbx_seq_one_letter_code
_entity_poly.pdbx_strand_id
1 'polypeptide(L)'
;MRFFLIGLMCLCMVVTGALTWAMEKEQAPMDQQAMMELWKKLGTPGEPHKVFASLAGHWTTQTKEWMEPGKPPMESTGTAEMKMLLDGRFLYQEYHGQMMGQPFSGIGIDAYDNMTQKYVTAWMDTMGTGIFMMEGTASPDGKTITLHGSHPEPGGGRMTHRAVWTLV
;
A
#
# COMPACT_ATOMS: atom_id res chain seq x y z
N MET A 1 16.57 46.22 -58.33
CA MET A 1 17.28 45.24 -59.18
C MET A 1 17.16 43.87 -58.53
N ARG A 2 16.73 42.87 -59.31
CA ARG A 2 16.39 41.48 -58.89
C ARG A 2 17.65 40.63 -58.73
N PHE A 3 17.75 39.80 -57.69
CA PHE A 3 18.47 38.51 -57.66
C PHE A 3 17.83 37.64 -56.56
N PHE A 4 16.90 36.75 -56.92
CA PHE A 4 17.04 35.30 -57.11
C PHE A 4 17.19 34.47 -55.83
N LEU A 5 16.14 33.70 -55.52
CA LEU A 5 16.14 32.51 -54.67
C LEU A 5 17.10 31.46 -55.23
N ILE A 6 17.95 30.86 -54.38
CA ILE A 6 18.24 29.41 -54.41
C ILE A 6 18.39 28.96 -52.95
N GLY A 7 17.54 28.02 -52.54
CA GLY A 7 17.62 27.37 -51.23
C GLY A 7 18.77 26.38 -51.16
N LEU A 8 19.35 26.23 -49.99
CA LEU A 8 20.04 25.02 -49.58
C LEU A 8 19.76 24.76 -48.11
N MET A 9 18.85 23.80 -47.90
CA MET A 9 18.56 23.12 -46.66
C MET A 9 19.79 22.25 -46.27
N CYS A 10 19.91 21.96 -44.96
CA CYS A 10 20.93 21.13 -44.29
C CYS A 10 22.22 21.84 -43.83
N LEU A 11 22.29 22.17 -42.54
CA LEU A 11 23.05 21.37 -41.55
C LEU A 11 23.12 22.11 -40.20
N CYS A 12 22.00 22.17 -39.46
CA CYS A 12 22.05 22.40 -38.00
C CYS A 12 21.83 21.07 -37.31
N MET A 13 22.86 20.21 -37.35
CA MET A 13 22.82 18.87 -36.75
C MET A 13 24.06 18.61 -35.89
N VAL A 14 24.55 19.60 -35.13
CA VAL A 14 25.68 19.38 -34.22
C VAL A 14 25.58 20.25 -32.95
N VAL A 15 24.46 20.22 -32.22
CA VAL A 15 24.46 20.64 -30.79
C VAL A 15 23.42 19.83 -29.99
N THR A 16 23.39 18.51 -30.17
CA THR A 16 22.56 17.62 -29.33
C THR A 16 23.40 16.59 -28.56
N GLY A 17 24.70 16.45 -28.86
CA GLY A 17 25.56 15.44 -28.26
C GLY A 17 26.00 15.69 -26.81
N ALA A 18 25.79 16.89 -26.25
CA ALA A 18 26.23 17.22 -24.89
C ALA A 18 25.19 16.93 -23.79
N LEU A 19 23.94 16.65 -24.15
CA LEU A 19 22.84 16.41 -23.20
C LEU A 19 22.53 14.92 -22.96
N THR A 20 23.11 14.01 -23.74
CA THR A 20 22.91 12.56 -23.56
C THR A 20 23.90 11.92 -22.58
N TRP A 21 24.83 12.69 -22.02
CA TRP A 21 25.81 12.23 -21.01
C TRP A 21 25.35 12.45 -19.57
N ALA A 22 24.09 12.82 -19.36
CA ALA A 22 23.49 12.89 -18.03
C ALA A 22 22.78 11.56 -17.70
N MET A 23 23.56 10.63 -17.14
CA MET A 23 23.11 9.58 -16.23
C MET A 23 22.06 8.58 -16.76
N GLU A 24 22.41 7.78 -17.76
CA GLU A 24 22.00 6.39 -17.69
C GLU A 24 23.00 5.70 -16.75
N LYS A 25 22.63 5.63 -15.47
CA LYS A 25 23.38 4.84 -14.49
C LYS A 25 23.22 3.39 -14.93
N GLU A 26 24.18 2.90 -15.71
CA GLU A 26 24.28 1.50 -16.12
C GLU A 26 24.18 0.64 -14.84
N GLN A 27 23.01 0.03 -14.63
CA GLN A 27 22.82 -0.90 -13.53
C GLN A 27 23.70 -2.11 -13.86
N ALA A 28 24.88 -2.18 -13.23
CA ALA A 28 25.74 -3.33 -13.34
C ALA A 28 24.91 -4.60 -13.11
N PRO A 29 24.99 -5.62 -13.98
CA PRO A 29 24.26 -6.84 -13.78
C PRO A 29 24.67 -7.43 -12.43
N MET A 30 23.75 -7.40 -11.46
CA MET A 30 24.01 -8.05 -10.17
C MET A 30 24.29 -9.53 -10.44
N ASP A 31 25.33 -10.04 -9.79
CA ASP A 31 25.63 -11.46 -9.79
C ASP A 31 24.36 -12.27 -9.48
N GLN A 32 24.04 -13.24 -10.34
CA GLN A 32 22.80 -14.02 -10.26
C GLN A 32 22.66 -14.70 -8.90
N GLN A 33 23.79 -15.16 -8.33
CA GLN A 33 23.80 -15.77 -7.01
C GLN A 33 23.49 -14.75 -5.91
N ALA A 34 24.09 -13.57 -5.96
CA ALA A 34 23.76 -12.47 -5.05
C ALA A 34 22.27 -12.05 -5.14
N MET A 35 21.69 -12.01 -6.35
CA MET A 35 20.26 -11.73 -6.53
C MET A 35 19.38 -12.81 -5.88
N MET A 36 19.69 -14.09 -6.07
CA MET A 36 18.93 -15.18 -5.46
C MET A 36 18.96 -15.13 -3.94
N GLU A 37 20.13 -14.89 -3.34
CA GLU A 37 20.25 -14.75 -1.87
C GLU A 37 19.50 -13.52 -1.36
N LEU A 38 19.52 -12.41 -2.09
CA LEU A 38 18.74 -11.22 -1.74
C LEU A 38 17.24 -11.51 -1.78
N TRP A 39 16.73 -12.13 -2.85
CA TRP A 39 15.31 -12.51 -2.95
C TRP A 39 14.89 -13.47 -1.85
N LYS A 40 15.74 -14.46 -1.52
CA LYS A 40 15.49 -15.38 -0.41
C LYS A 40 15.40 -14.65 0.93
N LYS A 41 16.33 -13.72 1.18
CA LYS A 41 16.31 -12.89 2.40
C LYS A 41 15.04 -12.04 2.48
N LEU A 42 14.67 -11.36 1.38
CA LEU A 42 13.47 -10.51 1.32
C LEU A 42 12.18 -11.33 1.43
N GLY A 43 12.15 -12.56 0.93
CA GLY A 43 11.00 -13.46 1.06
C GLY A 43 10.88 -14.20 2.40
N THR A 44 11.81 -13.97 3.34
CA THR A 44 11.82 -14.62 4.66
C THR A 44 11.06 -13.79 5.70
N PRO A 45 10.05 -14.33 6.39
CA PRO A 45 9.34 -13.63 7.47
C PRO A 45 10.29 -13.12 8.57
N GLY A 46 10.09 -11.87 9.00
CA GLY A 46 10.86 -11.18 10.04
C GLY A 46 10.03 -10.73 11.24
N GLU A 47 10.55 -9.81 12.05
CA GLU A 47 9.83 -9.30 13.25
C GLU A 47 8.42 -8.77 12.97
N PRO A 48 8.17 -7.96 11.91
CA PRO A 48 6.80 -7.52 11.60
C PRO A 48 5.83 -8.67 11.32
N HIS A 49 6.33 -9.80 10.81
CA HIS A 49 5.52 -10.99 10.53
C HIS A 49 5.20 -11.76 11.82
N LYS A 50 6.11 -11.75 12.81
CA LYS A 50 5.83 -12.30 14.15
C LYS A 50 4.76 -11.50 14.88
N VAL A 51 4.78 -10.18 14.72
CA VAL A 51 3.74 -9.30 15.23
C VAL A 51 2.38 -9.69 14.64
N PHE A 52 2.28 -9.87 13.32
CA PHE A 52 1.05 -10.39 12.72
C PHE A 52 0.65 -11.77 13.22
N ALA A 53 1.60 -12.69 13.39
CA ALA A 53 1.31 -14.01 13.93
C ALA A 53 0.70 -13.95 15.35
N SER A 54 1.05 -12.94 16.15
CA SER A 54 0.46 -12.72 17.48
C SER A 54 -1.02 -12.30 17.46
N LEU A 55 -1.49 -11.78 16.32
CA LEU A 55 -2.89 -11.37 16.12
C LEU A 55 -3.78 -12.54 15.67
N ALA A 56 -3.21 -13.69 15.30
CA ALA A 56 -3.99 -14.85 14.87
C ALA A 56 -4.88 -15.37 16.01
N GLY A 57 -6.16 -15.56 15.72
CA GLY A 57 -7.15 -15.95 16.73
C GLY A 57 -8.57 -15.53 16.38
N HIS A 58 -9.45 -15.67 17.36
CA HIS A 58 -10.84 -15.20 17.28
C HIS A 58 -11.00 -14.02 18.24
N TRP A 59 -11.62 -12.95 17.75
CA TRP A 59 -11.73 -11.69 18.46
C TRP A 59 -13.18 -11.22 18.49
N THR A 60 -13.58 -10.63 19.60
CA THR A 60 -14.75 -9.75 19.66
C THR A 60 -14.28 -8.33 19.42
N THR A 61 -14.92 -7.64 18.49
CA THR A 61 -14.60 -6.25 18.14
C THR A 61 -15.59 -5.29 18.77
N GLN A 62 -15.09 -4.10 19.12
CA GLN A 62 -15.90 -2.95 19.51
C GLN A 62 -15.56 -1.81 18.57
N THR A 63 -16.58 -1.27 17.91
CA THR A 63 -16.44 -0.27 16.87
C THR A 63 -17.15 1.01 17.29
N LYS A 64 -16.52 2.15 17.03
CA LYS A 64 -17.09 3.49 17.23
C LYS A 64 -16.99 4.28 15.94
N GLU A 65 -18.11 4.79 15.46
CA GLU A 65 -18.22 5.51 14.19
C GLU A 65 -18.72 6.93 14.42
N TRP A 66 -17.97 7.92 13.93
CA TRP A 66 -18.33 9.34 13.99
C TRP A 66 -18.76 9.82 12.61
N MET A 67 -20.05 10.11 12.43
CA MET A 67 -20.57 10.63 11.16
C MET A 67 -20.28 12.12 10.96
N GLU A 68 -20.15 12.86 12.06
CA GLU A 68 -19.90 14.30 12.07
C GLU A 68 -18.85 14.65 13.12
N PRO A 69 -17.94 15.61 12.83
CA PRO A 69 -17.01 16.13 13.82
C PRO A 69 -17.75 16.69 15.05
N GLY A 70 -17.32 16.27 16.24
CA GLY A 70 -17.84 16.78 17.51
C GLY A 70 -19.19 16.19 17.96
N LYS A 71 -19.78 15.24 17.23
CA LYS A 71 -20.95 14.48 17.69
C LYS A 71 -20.52 13.20 18.45
N PRO A 72 -21.38 12.63 19.30
CA PRO A 72 -21.14 11.31 19.88
C PRO A 72 -21.02 10.22 18.79
N PRO A 73 -20.20 9.17 19.00
CA PRO A 73 -20.13 8.06 18.07
C PRO A 73 -21.38 7.19 18.14
N MET A 74 -21.66 6.49 17.04
CA MET A 74 -22.43 5.25 17.09
C MET A 74 -21.49 4.13 17.53
N GLU A 75 -21.96 3.24 18.41
CA GLU A 75 -21.18 2.09 18.88
C GLU A 75 -21.81 0.80 18.38
N SER A 76 -20.97 -0.15 17.98
CA SER A 76 -21.38 -1.49 17.57
C SER A 76 -20.36 -2.53 18.00
N THR A 77 -20.78 -3.81 18.02
CA THR A 77 -19.90 -4.94 18.28
C THR A 77 -19.86 -5.87 17.07
N GLY A 78 -18.76 -6.58 16.90
CA GLY A 78 -18.59 -7.56 15.85
C GLY A 78 -17.64 -8.68 16.25
N THR A 79 -17.21 -9.44 15.25
CA THR A 79 -16.23 -10.52 15.39
C THR A 79 -15.18 -10.42 14.30
N ALA A 80 -13.95 -10.81 14.62
CA ALA A 80 -12.89 -10.99 13.65
C ALA A 80 -12.21 -12.34 13.85
N GLU A 81 -12.03 -13.09 12.77
CA GLU A 81 -11.20 -14.29 12.73
C GLU A 81 -9.93 -13.98 11.95
N MET A 82 -8.78 -14.27 12.55
CA MET A 82 -7.48 -13.94 11.98
C MET A 82 -6.59 -15.17 11.91
N LYS A 83 -5.91 -15.36 10.78
CA LYS A 83 -4.96 -16.47 10.59
C LYS A 83 -3.80 -16.08 9.68
N MET A 84 -2.65 -16.71 9.90
CA MET A 84 -1.50 -16.55 9.00
C MET A 84 -1.67 -17.39 7.72
N LEU A 85 -1.23 -16.84 6.59
CA LEU A 85 -1.19 -17.49 5.29
C LEU A 85 0.25 -17.65 4.80
N LEU A 86 0.44 -18.61 3.88
CA LEU A 86 1.67 -18.78 3.09
C LEU A 86 2.94 -18.86 3.95
N ASP A 87 2.91 -19.75 4.94
CA ASP A 87 3.98 -19.97 5.92
C ASP A 87 4.36 -18.72 6.73
N GLY A 88 3.36 -17.97 7.19
CA GLY A 88 3.58 -16.82 8.08
C GLY A 88 3.90 -15.51 7.35
N ARG A 89 3.56 -15.39 6.07
CA ARG A 89 3.86 -14.20 5.26
C ARG A 89 2.79 -13.13 5.30
N PHE A 90 1.53 -13.53 5.41
CA PHE A 90 0.39 -12.61 5.36
C PHE A 90 -0.57 -12.93 6.49
N LEU A 91 -1.16 -11.89 7.09
CA LEU A 91 -2.30 -12.04 7.98
C LEU A 91 -3.57 -11.94 7.15
N TYR A 92 -4.43 -12.94 7.26
CA TYR A 92 -5.80 -12.88 6.78
C TYR A 92 -6.73 -12.53 7.93
N GLN A 93 -7.68 -11.64 7.66
CA GLN A 93 -8.76 -11.30 8.57
C GLN A 93 -10.10 -11.52 7.87
N GLU A 94 -11.04 -12.14 8.56
CA GLU A 94 -12.46 -12.15 8.22
C GLU A 94 -13.24 -11.41 9.31
N TYR A 95 -14.02 -10.41 8.94
CA TYR A 95 -14.73 -9.53 9.86
C TYR A 95 -16.23 -9.60 9.62
N HIS A 96 -16.99 -9.61 10.71
CA HIS A 96 -18.44 -9.53 10.71
C HIS A 96 -18.89 -8.50 11.75
N GLY A 97 -19.79 -7.60 11.38
CA GLY A 97 -20.29 -6.58 12.29
C GLY A 97 -21.47 -5.82 11.71
N GLN A 98 -21.62 -4.58 12.16
CA GLN A 98 -22.62 -3.65 11.65
C GLN A 98 -21.96 -2.32 11.31
N MET A 99 -22.42 -1.71 10.23
CA MET A 99 -22.07 -0.36 9.81
C MET A 99 -23.36 0.38 9.50
N MET A 100 -23.55 1.59 10.06
CA MET A 100 -24.79 2.36 9.91
C MET A 100 -26.09 1.57 10.25
N GLY A 101 -26.00 0.62 11.20
CA GLY A 101 -27.11 -0.25 11.60
C GLY A 101 -27.49 -1.34 10.60
N GLN A 102 -26.68 -1.59 9.56
CA GLN A 102 -26.85 -2.69 8.62
C GLN A 102 -25.75 -3.73 8.80
N PRO A 103 -26.00 -5.03 8.51
CA PRO A 103 -24.97 -6.06 8.50
C PRO A 103 -23.82 -5.69 7.57
N PHE A 104 -22.60 -5.89 8.03
CA PHE A 104 -21.38 -5.60 7.29
C PHE A 104 -20.40 -6.76 7.45
N SER A 105 -19.86 -7.24 6.33
CA SER A 105 -18.80 -8.24 6.31
C SER A 105 -17.65 -7.77 5.45
N GLY A 106 -16.44 -8.14 5.84
CA GLY A 106 -15.26 -7.82 5.06
C GLY A 106 -14.12 -8.79 5.30
N ILE A 107 -13.20 -8.82 4.35
CA ILE A 107 -11.98 -9.60 4.41
C ILE A 107 -10.77 -8.69 4.17
N GLY A 108 -9.72 -8.91 4.95
CA GLY A 108 -8.47 -8.17 4.91
C GLY A 108 -7.29 -9.11 4.68
N ILE A 109 -6.30 -8.62 3.93
CA ILE A 109 -4.95 -9.19 3.88
C ILE A 109 -3.97 -8.11 4.30
N ASP A 110 -3.24 -8.37 5.39
CA ASP A 110 -2.17 -7.50 5.86
C ASP A 110 -0.81 -8.14 5.62
N ALA A 111 0.12 -7.33 5.13
CA ALA A 111 1.45 -7.73 4.72
C ALA A 111 2.51 -6.76 5.25
N TYR A 112 3.72 -7.27 5.40
CA TYR A 112 4.91 -6.44 5.56
C TYR A 112 5.89 -6.82 4.46
N ASP A 113 6.16 -5.89 3.56
CA ASP A 113 7.09 -6.11 2.47
C ASP A 113 8.51 -5.75 2.94
N ASN A 114 9.38 -6.76 3.05
CA ASN A 114 10.77 -6.57 3.45
C ASN A 114 11.58 -5.74 2.44
N MET A 115 11.15 -5.67 1.17
CA MET A 115 11.83 -4.91 0.12
C MET A 115 11.53 -3.42 0.23
N THR A 116 10.26 -3.05 0.36
CA THR A 116 9.84 -1.64 0.52
C THR A 116 9.87 -1.18 1.97
N GLN A 117 10.00 -2.10 2.92
CA GLN A 117 9.93 -1.88 4.37
C GLN A 117 8.61 -1.25 4.83
N LYS A 118 7.53 -1.56 4.12
CA LYS A 118 6.19 -1.01 4.36
C LYS A 118 5.22 -2.09 4.82
N TYR A 119 4.29 -1.66 5.66
CA TYR A 119 3.04 -2.36 5.90
C TYR A 119 2.10 -2.09 4.74
N VAL A 120 1.39 -3.11 4.28
CA VAL A 120 0.40 -3.02 3.21
C VAL A 120 -0.86 -3.73 3.66
N THR A 121 -2.02 -3.15 3.39
CA THR A 121 -3.32 -3.79 3.62
C THR A 121 -4.14 -3.76 2.34
N ALA A 122 -4.86 -4.86 2.09
CA ALA A 122 -5.85 -4.99 1.04
C ALA A 122 -7.18 -5.37 1.69
N TRP A 123 -8.21 -4.56 1.46
CA TRP A 123 -9.52 -4.72 2.07
C TRP A 123 -10.63 -4.85 1.02
N MET A 124 -11.56 -5.78 1.26
CA MET A 124 -12.76 -5.99 0.47
C MET A 124 -13.95 -6.19 1.42
N ASP A 125 -15.10 -5.61 1.10
CA ASP A 125 -16.28 -5.72 1.95
C ASP A 125 -17.59 -5.70 1.16
N THR A 126 -18.71 -5.83 1.87
CA THR A 126 -20.06 -5.88 1.31
C THR A 126 -20.60 -4.52 0.85
N MET A 127 -19.86 -3.41 1.02
CA MET A 127 -20.29 -2.06 0.63
C MET A 127 -19.81 -1.68 -0.78
N GLY A 128 -18.91 -2.45 -1.38
CA GLY A 128 -18.38 -2.17 -2.70
C GLY A 128 -17.77 -3.38 -3.39
N THR A 129 -17.26 -3.18 -4.60
CA THR A 129 -16.59 -4.22 -5.41
C THR A 129 -15.13 -3.89 -5.69
N GLY A 130 -14.63 -2.76 -5.19
CA GLY A 130 -13.24 -2.36 -5.30
C GLY A 130 -12.39 -2.99 -4.20
N ILE A 131 -11.13 -3.27 -4.52
CA ILE A 131 -10.12 -3.60 -3.51
C ILE A 131 -9.55 -2.28 -2.99
N PHE A 132 -9.70 -2.04 -1.70
CA PHE A 132 -9.13 -0.87 -1.05
C PHE A 132 -7.74 -1.18 -0.52
N MET A 133 -6.74 -0.43 -0.97
CA MET A 133 -5.34 -0.63 -0.62
C MET A 133 -4.83 0.53 0.23
N MET A 134 -4.06 0.23 1.26
CA MET A 134 -3.28 1.21 1.99
C MET A 134 -1.86 0.71 2.23
N GLU A 135 -0.91 1.63 2.38
CA GLU A 135 0.46 1.32 2.77
C GLU A 135 1.01 2.32 3.79
N GLY A 136 2.04 1.93 4.53
CA GLY A 136 2.52 2.74 5.63
C GLY A 136 3.72 2.18 6.37
N THR A 137 4.06 2.82 7.48
CA THR A 137 5.24 2.47 8.30
C THR A 137 4.88 2.46 9.77
N ALA A 138 5.70 1.78 10.57
CA ALA A 138 5.59 1.79 12.02
C ALA A 138 6.35 2.96 12.64
N SER A 139 5.91 3.40 13.82
CA SER A 139 6.67 4.27 14.71
C SER A 139 8.01 3.63 15.12
N PRO A 140 9.00 4.42 15.60
CA PRO A 140 10.30 3.88 16.01
C PRO A 140 10.25 2.79 17.09
N ASP A 141 9.20 2.79 17.93
CA ASP A 141 8.98 1.77 18.95
C ASP A 141 8.24 0.53 18.43
N GLY A 142 7.84 0.52 17.14
CA GLY A 142 7.14 -0.58 16.49
C GLY A 142 5.67 -0.75 16.89
N LYS A 143 5.13 0.13 17.76
CA LYS A 143 3.80 -0.08 18.37
C LYS A 143 2.65 0.52 17.55
N THR A 144 2.95 1.55 16.77
CA THR A 144 1.95 2.29 15.99
C THR A 144 2.24 2.17 14.51
N ILE A 145 1.35 1.54 13.75
CA ILE A 145 1.42 1.49 12.28
C ILE A 145 0.50 2.57 11.74
N THR A 146 1.02 3.49 10.91
CA THR A 146 0.21 4.50 10.21
C THR A 146 0.18 4.19 8.73
N LEU A 147 -1.02 3.95 8.20
CA LEU A 147 -1.29 3.60 6.81
C LEU A 147 -2.02 4.76 6.11
N HIS A 148 -1.74 4.92 4.82
CA HIS A 148 -2.41 5.86 3.95
C HIS A 148 -2.92 5.17 2.69
N GLY A 149 -4.11 5.53 2.26
CA GLY A 149 -4.75 4.99 1.07
C GLY A 149 -5.70 5.99 0.44
N SER A 150 -6.18 5.69 -0.76
CA SER A 150 -7.23 6.49 -1.40
C SER A 150 -8.01 5.69 -2.42
N HIS A 151 -9.29 6.02 -2.57
CA HIS A 151 -10.15 5.44 -3.60
C HIS A 151 -10.85 6.56 -4.41
N PRO A 152 -11.27 6.28 -5.65
CA PRO A 152 -12.10 7.22 -6.40
C PRO A 152 -13.47 7.43 -5.72
N GLU A 153 -14.04 8.61 -5.93
CA GLU A 153 -15.38 8.97 -5.45
C GLU A 153 -16.39 9.02 -6.61
N PRO A 154 -17.67 8.66 -6.36
CA PRO A 154 -18.76 8.97 -7.27
C PRO A 154 -18.78 10.48 -7.59
N GLY A 155 -18.89 10.83 -8.87
CA GLY A 155 -18.83 12.24 -9.30
C GLY A 155 -17.42 12.76 -9.60
N GLY A 156 -16.39 11.92 -9.45
CA GLY A 156 -15.00 12.26 -9.75
C GLY A 156 -14.23 12.71 -8.50
N GLY A 157 -12.89 12.70 -8.60
CA GLY A 157 -12.01 12.97 -7.47
C GLY A 157 -11.61 11.71 -6.69
N ARG A 158 -10.95 11.92 -5.55
CA ARG A 158 -10.43 10.86 -4.69
C ARG A 158 -10.67 11.19 -3.23
N MET A 159 -11.08 10.21 -2.45
CA MET A 159 -11.08 10.29 -0.99
C MET A 159 -9.77 9.71 -0.46
N THR A 160 -9.11 10.46 0.41
CA THR A 160 -7.88 10.03 1.10
C THR A 160 -8.20 9.54 2.50
N HIS A 161 -7.53 8.47 2.90
CA HIS A 161 -7.73 7.80 4.18
C HIS A 161 -6.43 7.72 4.95
N ARG A 162 -6.55 7.74 6.29
CA ARG A 162 -5.46 7.45 7.22
C ARG A 162 -5.97 6.44 8.25
N ALA A 163 -5.30 5.32 8.36
CA ALA A 163 -5.54 4.34 9.41
C ALA A 163 -4.35 4.33 10.37
N VAL A 164 -4.64 4.17 11.67
CA VAL A 164 -3.63 4.09 12.73
C VAL A 164 -3.92 2.85 13.55
N TRP A 165 -3.02 1.87 13.50
CA TRP A 165 -3.12 0.66 14.29
C TRP A 165 -2.17 0.77 15.48
N THR A 166 -2.73 0.57 16.68
CA THR A 166 -1.94 0.45 17.90
C THR A 166 -1.98 -1.00 18.32
N LEU A 167 -0.82 -1.65 18.34
CA LEU A 167 -0.68 -3.04 18.73
C LEU A 167 -0.37 -3.10 20.22
N VAL A 168 -1.18 -3.83 20.98
CA VAL A 168 -1.12 -3.97 22.45
C VAL A 168 -0.68 -5.37 22.86
#